data_AF-A0A550BTC3-F1
#
_entry.id   AF-A0A550BTC3-F1
#
_cell.length_a   1.000
_cell.length_b   1.000
_cell.length_c   1.000
_cell.angle_alpha   90.00
_cell.angle_beta   90.00
_cell.angle_gamma   90.00
#
_symmetry.space_group_name_H-M   'P 1'
#
loop_
_entity.id
_entity.type
_entity.pdbx_description
1 polymer ?
#
loop_
_entity_poly.entity_id
_entity_poly.type
_entity_poly.pdbx_seq_one_letter_code
_entity_poly.pdbx_strand_id
1 'polypeptide(L)'
;MRHPCIHRILRIVMLGKSAVTSGRATKARSPYAKILDVRSVTLPMLAFAATIAYFVLSSQPELSSEGSGGFEFNNFYDEQIRRLKRAQNTSVASNRRLQAFIEHLNKDLFPAHHDAKPQSERSKQEDAFNAALEEEAEQEKAEQEAQDAQERQRRANEMFGQENEHPSQGGDGPSGGDGSGQP
;
A
#
# COMPACT_ATOMS: atom_id res chain seq x y z
N MET A 1 2.38 -30.71 -21.43
CA MET A 1 1.78 -29.54 -22.12
C MET A 1 0.55 -28.99 -21.37
N ARG A 2 0.71 -28.46 -20.14
CA ARG A 2 -0.38 -27.77 -19.38
C ARG A 2 -0.35 -26.24 -19.52
N HIS A 3 0.69 -25.70 -20.15
CA HIS A 3 0.85 -24.25 -20.38
C HIS A 3 -0.25 -23.58 -21.24
N PRO A 4 -0.83 -24.22 -22.29
CA PRO A 4 -1.74 -23.49 -23.17
C PRO A 4 -3.11 -23.19 -22.55
N CYS A 5 -3.60 -23.98 -21.59
CA CYS A 5 -4.91 -23.75 -20.99
C CYS A 5 -4.90 -22.56 -20.01
N ILE A 6 -3.93 -22.52 -19.09
CA ILE A 6 -3.76 -21.40 -18.14
C ILE A 6 -3.57 -20.09 -18.90
N HIS A 7 -2.71 -20.10 -19.91
CA HIS A 7 -2.47 -18.92 -20.73
C HIS A 7 -3.74 -18.45 -21.46
N ARG A 8 -4.51 -19.37 -22.06
CA ARG A 8 -5.78 -19.03 -22.72
C ARG A 8 -6.81 -18.46 -21.75
N ILE A 9 -6.93 -19.03 -20.55
CA ILE A 9 -7.85 -18.53 -19.51
C ILE A 9 -7.48 -17.10 -19.14
N LEU A 10 -6.20 -16.83 -18.88
CA LEU A 10 -5.72 -15.49 -18.57
C LEU A 10 -5.97 -14.50 -19.71
N ARG A 11 -5.74 -14.90 -20.98
CA ARG A 11 -6.08 -14.06 -22.14
C ARG A 11 -7.57 -13.75 -22.22
N ILE A 12 -8.45 -14.73 -21.96
CA ILE A 12 -9.90 -14.51 -21.97
C ILE A 12 -10.32 -13.53 -20.88
N VAL A 13 -9.80 -13.71 -19.66
CA VAL A 13 -10.15 -12.86 -18.51
C VAL A 13 -9.64 -11.42 -18.70
N MET A 14 -8.42 -11.25 -19.22
CA MET A 14 -7.77 -9.93 -19.32
C MET A 14 -8.07 -9.18 -20.62
N LEU A 15 -8.28 -9.90 -21.72
CA LEU A 15 -8.36 -9.34 -23.08
C LEU A 15 -9.68 -9.70 -23.79
N GLY A 16 -10.48 -10.60 -23.21
CA GLY A 16 -11.74 -11.08 -23.79
C GLY A 16 -11.56 -12.25 -24.77
N LYS A 17 -12.70 -12.86 -25.16
CA LYS A 17 -12.76 -14.06 -26.03
C LYS A 17 -12.08 -13.85 -27.39
N SER A 18 -12.14 -12.63 -27.94
CA SER A 18 -11.55 -12.29 -29.24
C SER A 18 -10.03 -12.43 -29.29
N ALA A 19 -9.35 -12.29 -28.15
CA ALA A 19 -7.90 -12.42 -28.04
C ALA A 19 -7.41 -13.88 -28.22
N VAL A 20 -8.28 -14.86 -27.99
CA VAL A 20 -7.97 -16.28 -28.18
C VAL A 20 -8.33 -16.76 -29.58
N THR A 21 -9.43 -16.27 -30.17
CA THR A 21 -9.90 -16.74 -31.49
C THR A 21 -9.11 -16.13 -32.65
N SER A 22 -8.71 -14.87 -32.55
CA SER A 22 -8.07 -14.15 -33.65
C SER A 22 -6.54 -14.14 -33.60
N GLY A 23 -5.92 -14.62 -32.51
CA GLY A 23 -4.47 -14.66 -32.32
C GLY A 23 -3.78 -13.28 -32.25
N ARG A 24 -4.48 -12.18 -32.58
CA ARG A 24 -4.00 -10.81 -32.45
C ARG A 24 -4.65 -10.16 -31.23
N ALA A 25 -3.85 -9.94 -30.20
CA ALA A 25 -4.13 -8.87 -29.25
C ALA A 25 -3.93 -7.55 -30.01
N THR A 26 -4.96 -7.06 -30.70
CA THR A 26 -4.92 -5.74 -31.33
C THR A 26 -4.54 -4.74 -30.25
N LYS A 27 -3.43 -4.00 -30.47
CA LYS A 27 -2.82 -2.95 -29.63
C LYS A 27 -3.79 -1.92 -29.03
N ALA A 28 -5.06 -1.96 -29.38
CA ALA A 28 -6.09 -1.00 -29.03
C ALA A 28 -6.97 -1.36 -27.82
N ARG A 29 -7.00 -2.59 -27.30
CA ARG A 29 -7.99 -2.94 -26.26
C ARG A 29 -7.49 -3.92 -25.21
N SER A 30 -6.98 -3.40 -24.10
CA SER A 30 -7.39 -3.95 -22.80
C SER A 30 -7.92 -2.81 -21.95
N PRO A 31 -9.19 -2.42 -22.13
CA PRO A 31 -9.85 -1.55 -21.17
C PRO A 31 -9.82 -2.22 -19.79
N TYR A 32 -10.03 -3.53 -19.67
CA TYR A 32 -10.06 -4.21 -18.37
C TYR A 32 -8.72 -4.27 -17.63
N ALA A 33 -7.59 -4.58 -18.28
CA ALA A 33 -6.29 -4.56 -17.59
C ALA A 33 -5.89 -3.14 -17.17
N LYS A 34 -6.21 -2.13 -18.01
CA LYS A 34 -5.99 -0.71 -17.67
C LYS A 34 -6.92 -0.23 -16.55
N ILE A 35 -8.17 -0.70 -16.53
CA ILE A 35 -9.16 -0.39 -15.48
C ILE A 35 -8.79 -1.07 -14.16
N LEU A 36 -8.29 -2.31 -14.21
CA LEU A 36 -7.90 -3.09 -13.03
C LEU A 36 -6.45 -2.83 -12.58
N ASP A 37 -5.74 -1.91 -13.26
CA ASP A 37 -4.30 -1.59 -13.08
C ASP A 37 -3.39 -2.83 -12.94
N VAL A 38 -3.72 -3.91 -13.65
CA VAL A 38 -2.93 -5.15 -13.59
C VAL A 38 -1.77 -5.05 -14.56
N ARG A 39 -0.55 -4.98 -14.02
CA ARG A 39 0.70 -4.79 -14.79
C ARG A 39 1.55 -6.06 -14.90
N SER A 40 1.24 -7.08 -14.11
CA SER A 40 1.94 -8.36 -14.10
C SER A 40 1.03 -9.50 -13.64
N VAL A 41 1.37 -10.72 -14.04
CA VAL A 41 0.74 -11.95 -13.57
C VAL A 41 1.14 -12.19 -12.13
N THR A 42 0.13 -12.30 -11.26
CA THR A 42 0.32 -12.60 -9.83
C THR A 42 -0.05 -14.06 -9.52
N LEU A 43 0.39 -14.57 -8.36
CA LEU A 43 0.02 -15.92 -7.91
C LEU A 43 -1.50 -16.10 -7.77
N PRO A 44 -2.28 -15.14 -7.23
CA PRO A 44 -3.74 -15.19 -7.25
C PRO A 44 -4.33 -15.41 -8.65
N MET A 45 -3.81 -14.73 -9.68
CA MET A 45 -4.29 -14.92 -11.06
C MET A 45 -4.00 -16.33 -11.59
N LEU A 46 -2.82 -16.89 -11.26
CA LEU A 46 -2.49 -18.26 -11.60
C LEU A 46 -3.37 -19.28 -10.88
N ALA A 47 -3.65 -19.04 -9.59
CA ALA A 47 -4.55 -19.87 -8.80
C ALA A 47 -5.97 -19.85 -9.39
N PHE A 48 -6.47 -18.67 -9.76
CA PHE A 48 -7.78 -18.50 -10.37
C PHE A 48 -7.88 -19.25 -11.70
N ALA A 49 -6.88 -19.09 -12.58
CA ALA A 49 -6.84 -19.79 -13.86
C ALA A 49 -6.74 -21.32 -13.69
N ALA A 50 -5.98 -21.79 -12.70
CA ALA A 50 -5.88 -23.20 -12.36
C ALA A 50 -7.20 -23.77 -11.85
N THR A 51 -7.92 -23.00 -11.03
CA THR A 51 -9.25 -23.36 -10.54
C THR A 51 -10.24 -23.48 -11.68
N ILE A 52 -10.33 -22.50 -12.57
CA ILE A 52 -11.18 -22.58 -13.76
C ILE A 52 -10.82 -23.81 -14.61
N ALA A 53 -9.54 -24.03 -14.88
CA ALA A 53 -9.09 -25.18 -15.66
C ALA A 53 -9.51 -26.51 -15.00
N TYR A 54 -9.40 -26.60 -13.67
CA TYR A 54 -9.83 -27.78 -12.93
C TYR A 54 -11.33 -28.04 -13.09
N PHE A 55 -12.18 -27.02 -12.91
CA PHE A 55 -13.64 -27.16 -13.05
C PHE A 55 -14.07 -27.57 -14.45
N VAL A 56 -13.51 -26.91 -15.47
CA VAL A 56 -13.81 -27.24 -16.88
C VAL A 56 -13.45 -28.69 -17.20
N LEU A 57 -12.38 -29.21 -16.60
CA LEU A 57 -11.91 -30.57 -16.84
C LEU A 57 -12.57 -31.62 -15.94
N SER A 58 -13.06 -31.23 -14.76
CA SER A 58 -13.67 -32.14 -13.79
C SER A 58 -15.15 -32.34 -14.00
N SER A 59 -15.79 -31.54 -14.88
CA SER A 59 -17.24 -31.56 -15.14
C SER A 59 -18.08 -31.47 -13.87
N GLN A 60 -17.54 -30.86 -12.82
CA GLN A 60 -18.26 -30.71 -11.55
C GLN A 60 -19.46 -29.77 -11.76
N PRO A 61 -20.67 -30.19 -11.37
CA PRO A 61 -21.90 -29.58 -11.87
C PRO A 61 -22.17 -28.17 -11.35
N GLU A 62 -21.63 -27.73 -10.20
CA GLU A 62 -22.00 -26.43 -9.62
C GLU A 62 -20.86 -25.69 -8.91
N LEU A 63 -20.74 -24.39 -9.20
CA LEU A 63 -20.09 -23.38 -8.36
C LEU A 63 -21.15 -22.88 -7.37
N SER A 64 -21.45 -23.63 -6.32
CA SER A 64 -22.41 -23.13 -5.33
C SER A 64 -21.73 -22.15 -4.38
N SER A 65 -22.21 -20.91 -4.29
CA SER A 65 -21.90 -20.06 -3.12
C SER A 65 -22.66 -20.54 -1.88
N GLU A 66 -23.80 -21.21 -2.07
CA GLU A 66 -24.64 -21.84 -1.06
C GLU A 66 -25.34 -23.04 -1.73
N GLY A 67 -25.02 -24.29 -1.40
CA GLY A 67 -25.65 -25.44 -2.07
C GLY A 67 -25.15 -26.81 -1.65
N SER A 68 -26.03 -27.57 -1.00
CA SER A 68 -25.79 -28.87 -0.35
C SER A 68 -25.20 -29.93 -1.29
N GLY A 69 -23.98 -30.36 -0.98
CA GLY A 69 -23.15 -31.29 -1.77
C GLY A 69 -21.95 -30.62 -2.45
N GLY A 70 -21.87 -29.29 -2.35
CA GLY A 70 -21.08 -28.37 -3.16
C GLY A 70 -19.57 -28.42 -2.96
N PHE A 71 -18.87 -28.26 -4.09
CA PHE A 71 -17.44 -28.03 -4.10
C PHE A 71 -17.14 -26.64 -3.52
N GLU A 72 -16.36 -26.61 -2.43
CA GLU A 72 -15.91 -25.37 -1.78
C GLU A 72 -14.87 -24.63 -2.65
N PHE A 73 -15.35 -23.78 -3.56
CA PHE A 73 -14.52 -23.01 -4.48
C PHE A 73 -13.43 -22.20 -3.75
N ASN A 74 -13.82 -21.49 -2.69
CA ASN A 74 -12.92 -20.64 -1.92
C ASN A 74 -11.77 -21.46 -1.31
N ASN A 75 -12.10 -22.58 -0.68
CA ASN A 75 -11.10 -23.49 -0.10
C ASN A 75 -10.14 -24.03 -1.16
N PHE A 76 -10.65 -24.43 -2.33
CA PHE A 76 -9.81 -24.92 -3.41
C PHE A 76 -8.90 -23.84 -3.99
N TYR A 77 -9.42 -22.63 -4.17
CA TYR A 77 -8.66 -21.47 -4.65
C TYR A 77 -7.53 -21.11 -3.66
N ASP A 78 -7.83 -21.02 -2.37
CA ASP A 78 -6.86 -20.75 -1.31
C ASP A 78 -5.79 -21.84 -1.24
N GLU A 79 -6.18 -23.11 -1.43
CA GLU A 79 -5.26 -24.23 -1.51
C GLU A 79 -4.31 -24.09 -2.72
N GLN A 80 -4.78 -23.63 -3.88
CA GLN A 80 -3.91 -23.34 -5.03
C GLN A 80 -2.92 -22.20 -4.73
N ILE A 81 -3.38 -21.11 -4.10
CA ILE A 81 -2.48 -20.02 -3.67
C ILE A 81 -1.42 -20.57 -2.72
N ARG A 82 -1.80 -21.38 -1.73
CA ARG A 82 -0.88 -21.99 -0.77
C ARG A 82 0.15 -22.88 -1.47
N ARG A 83 -0.25 -23.65 -2.48
CA ARG A 83 0.66 -24.49 -3.28
C ARG A 83 1.66 -23.64 -4.07
N LEU A 84 1.20 -22.55 -4.69
CA LEU A 84 2.07 -21.62 -5.42
C LEU A 84 3.08 -20.94 -4.51
N LYS A 85 2.63 -20.45 -3.33
CA LYS A 85 3.53 -19.87 -2.31
C LYS A 85 4.54 -20.89 -1.80
N ARG A 86 4.14 -22.14 -1.56
CA ARG A 86 5.10 -23.21 -1.23
C ARG A 86 6.10 -23.42 -2.35
N ALA A 87 5.67 -23.53 -3.61
CA ALA A 87 6.58 -23.71 -4.74
C ALA A 87 7.62 -22.59 -4.87
N GLN A 88 7.25 -21.35 -4.50
CA GLN A 88 8.16 -20.20 -4.42
C GLN A 88 9.22 -20.35 -3.32
N ASN A 89 8.86 -20.98 -2.19
CA ASN A 89 9.70 -21.04 -0.98
C ASN A 89 10.41 -22.39 -0.76
N THR A 90 9.99 -23.48 -1.42
CA THR A 90 10.49 -24.85 -1.14
C THR A 90 11.86 -25.14 -1.74
N SER A 91 12.16 -24.66 -2.95
CA SER A 91 13.43 -24.95 -3.62
C SER A 91 13.75 -23.87 -4.64
N VAL A 92 15.04 -23.52 -4.76
CA VAL A 92 15.56 -22.60 -5.78
C VAL A 92 15.14 -23.05 -7.19
N ALA A 93 15.15 -24.35 -7.48
CA ALA A 93 14.77 -24.88 -8.78
C ALA A 93 13.25 -24.75 -9.05
N SER A 94 12.42 -24.91 -8.03
CA SER A 94 10.96 -24.74 -8.17
C SER A 94 10.57 -23.27 -8.28
N ASN A 95 11.20 -22.40 -7.50
CA ASN A 95 11.04 -20.95 -7.61
C ASN A 95 11.47 -20.46 -9.00
N ARG A 96 12.66 -20.86 -9.48
CA ARG A 96 13.15 -20.48 -10.81
C ARG A 96 12.20 -20.89 -11.93
N ARG A 97 11.61 -22.10 -11.86
CA ARG A 97 10.61 -22.57 -12.83
C ARG A 97 9.32 -21.74 -12.77
N LEU A 98 8.85 -21.43 -11.57
CA LEU A 98 7.66 -20.59 -11.37
C LEU A 98 7.90 -19.17 -11.91
N GLN A 99 9.04 -18.56 -11.61
CA GLN A 99 9.43 -17.25 -12.12
C GLN A 99 9.55 -17.23 -13.64
N ALA A 100 10.23 -18.22 -14.23
CA ALA A 100 10.34 -18.34 -15.69
C ALA A 100 8.96 -18.48 -16.36
N PHE A 101 8.02 -19.17 -15.71
CA PHE A 101 6.65 -19.27 -16.21
C PHE A 101 5.89 -17.94 -16.12
N ILE A 102 5.98 -17.24 -14.99
CA ILE A 102 5.39 -15.91 -14.80
C ILE A 102 5.96 -14.93 -15.82
N GLU A 103 7.28 -14.92 -16.00
CA GLU A 103 7.96 -14.07 -16.98
C GLU A 103 7.48 -14.36 -18.42
N HIS A 104 7.37 -15.65 -18.78
CA HIS A 104 6.83 -16.04 -20.09
C HIS A 104 5.41 -15.52 -20.31
N LEU A 105 4.53 -15.62 -19.30
CA LEU A 105 3.17 -15.09 -19.38
C LEU A 105 3.16 -13.55 -19.44
N ASN A 106 4.02 -12.88 -18.68
CA ASN A 106 4.11 -11.42 -18.66
C ASN A 106 4.57 -10.84 -20.00
N LYS A 107 5.53 -11.48 -20.67
CA LYS A 107 5.98 -11.08 -22.01
C LYS A 107 4.83 -11.07 -23.03
N ASP A 108 3.90 -12.02 -22.88
CA ASP A 108 2.79 -12.16 -23.81
C ASP A 108 1.56 -11.31 -23.44
N LEU A 109 1.20 -11.28 -22.15
CA LEU A 109 0.02 -10.58 -21.65
C LEU A 109 0.26 -9.08 -21.46
N PHE A 110 1.50 -8.68 -21.12
CA PHE A 110 1.87 -7.31 -20.77
C PHE A 110 3.15 -6.84 -21.51
N PRO A 111 3.19 -6.93 -22.86
CA PRO A 111 4.41 -6.63 -23.64
C PRO A 111 4.89 -5.18 -23.43
N ALA A 112 3.97 -4.23 -23.30
CA ALA A 112 4.28 -2.81 -23.07
C ALA A 112 5.04 -2.55 -21.75
N HIS A 113 4.89 -3.41 -20.74
CA HIS A 113 5.60 -3.29 -19.47
C HIS A 113 6.93 -4.05 -19.47
N HIS A 114 7.14 -4.95 -20.43
CA HIS A 114 8.31 -5.81 -20.53
C HIS A 114 9.37 -5.27 -21.50
N ASP A 115 8.96 -4.51 -22.52
CA ASP A 115 9.84 -3.82 -23.47
C ASP A 115 10.30 -2.44 -22.96
N ALA A 116 9.66 -1.90 -21.93
CA ALA A 116 9.95 -0.58 -21.38
C ALA A 116 11.04 -0.63 -20.28
N LYS A 117 12.31 -0.79 -20.70
CA LYS A 117 13.55 -0.64 -19.90
C LYS A 117 13.66 -1.54 -18.63
N PRO A 118 14.88 -1.93 -18.23
CA PRO A 118 15.07 -2.89 -17.14
C PRO A 118 14.47 -2.39 -15.82
N GLN A 119 13.83 -3.32 -15.10
CA GLN A 119 13.17 -3.18 -13.80
C GLN A 119 13.98 -2.45 -12.72
N SER A 120 15.30 -2.27 -12.92
CA SER A 120 16.19 -1.55 -12.02
C SER A 120 16.00 -0.03 -11.98
N GLU A 121 15.46 0.60 -13.04
CA GLU A 121 15.18 2.04 -13.00
C GLU A 121 13.84 2.37 -12.31
N ARG A 122 12.85 1.47 -12.40
CA ARG A 122 11.56 1.64 -11.73
C ARG A 122 11.61 1.39 -10.23
N SER A 123 12.34 0.36 -9.78
CA SER A 123 12.57 0.15 -8.34
C SER A 123 13.23 1.37 -7.71
N LYS A 124 14.27 1.91 -8.36
CA LYS A 124 14.93 3.14 -7.88
C LYS A 124 14.01 4.35 -7.82
N GLN A 125 13.00 4.41 -8.69
CA GLN A 125 12.05 5.51 -8.73
C GLN A 125 10.97 5.38 -7.64
N GLU A 126 10.51 4.16 -7.35
CA GLU A 126 9.62 3.87 -6.22
C GLU A 126 10.36 4.02 -4.88
N ASP A 127 11.61 3.57 -4.79
CA ASP A 127 12.47 3.73 -3.60
C ASP A 127 12.76 5.22 -3.34
N ALA A 128 13.03 6.01 -4.39
CA ALA A 128 13.24 7.46 -4.26
C ALA A 128 11.95 8.20 -3.88
N PHE A 129 10.79 7.75 -4.36
CA PHE A 129 9.50 8.34 -3.99
C PHE A 129 9.14 8.04 -2.53
N ASN A 130 9.34 6.81 -2.07
CA ASN A 130 9.09 6.44 -0.68
C ASN A 130 10.06 7.15 0.28
N ALA A 131 11.33 7.30 -0.10
CA ALA A 131 12.31 8.06 0.69
C ALA A 131 11.94 9.53 0.83
N ALA A 132 11.44 10.16 -0.24
CA ALA A 132 10.98 11.56 -0.19
C ALA A 132 9.76 11.73 0.73
N LEU A 133 8.85 10.74 0.75
CA LEU A 133 7.67 10.75 1.60
C LEU A 133 8.02 10.56 3.08
N GLU A 134 9.01 9.73 3.39
CA GLU A 134 9.54 9.55 4.75
C GLU A 134 10.26 10.82 5.23
N GLU A 135 11.05 11.46 4.37
CA GLU A 135 11.73 12.72 4.70
C GLU A 135 10.73 13.86 4.99
N GLU A 136 9.64 13.95 4.22
CA GLU A 136 8.57 14.93 4.44
C GLU A 136 7.85 14.68 5.79
N ALA A 137 7.58 13.42 6.12
CA ALA A 137 6.96 13.05 7.40
C ALA A 137 7.87 13.32 8.61
N GLU A 138 9.18 13.15 8.46
CA GLU A 138 10.15 13.48 9.51
C GLU A 138 10.26 15.00 9.72
N GLN A 139 10.24 15.78 8.64
CA GLN A 139 10.23 17.25 8.72
C GLN A 139 8.97 17.78 9.40
N GLU A 140 7.79 17.27 9.03
CA GLU A 140 6.52 17.69 9.63
C GLU A 140 6.49 17.37 11.13
N LYS A 141 7.02 16.21 11.53
CA LYS A 141 7.13 15.84 12.95
C LYS A 141 8.10 16.74 13.72
N ALA A 142 9.25 17.09 13.13
CA ALA A 142 10.22 17.98 13.76
C ALA A 142 9.68 19.41 13.92
N GLU A 143 8.93 19.91 12.94
CA GLU A 143 8.25 21.21 13.04
C GLU A 143 7.19 21.20 14.13
N GLN A 144 6.42 20.11 14.23
CA GLN A 144 5.40 19.97 15.26
C GLN A 144 6.00 19.90 16.68
N GLU A 145 7.10 19.17 16.86
CA GLU A 145 7.83 19.12 18.14
C GLU A 145 8.44 20.49 18.50
N ALA A 146 8.93 21.26 17.52
CA ALA A 146 9.47 22.60 17.75
C ALA A 146 8.37 23.60 18.14
N GLN A 147 7.19 23.52 17.52
CA GLN A 147 6.02 24.33 17.88
C GLN A 147 5.53 24.00 19.28
N ASP A 148 5.41 22.72 19.63
CA ASP A 148 5.04 22.27 20.98
C ASP A 148 6.04 22.75 22.04
N ALA A 149 7.35 22.71 21.74
CA ALA A 149 8.39 23.19 22.63
C ALA A 149 8.31 24.72 22.84
N GLN A 150 8.09 25.48 21.77
CA GLN A 150 7.88 26.93 21.87
C GLN A 150 6.63 27.27 22.66
N GLU A 151 5.52 26.54 22.46
CA GLU A 151 4.28 26.78 23.20
C GLU A 151 4.44 26.46 24.69
N ARG A 152 5.14 25.36 25.03
CA ARG A 152 5.45 25.04 26.44
C ARG A 152 6.33 26.11 27.09
N GLN A 153 7.33 26.63 26.37
CA GLN A 153 8.19 27.69 26.89
C GLN A 153 7.40 29.01 27.06
N ARG A 154 6.50 29.33 26.14
CA ARG A 154 5.61 30.48 26.25
C ARG A 154 4.66 30.37 27.45
N ARG A 155 4.01 29.22 27.62
CA ARG A 155 3.13 28.97 28.80
C ARG A 155 3.90 29.01 30.12
N ALA A 156 5.14 28.53 30.15
CA ALA A 156 5.99 28.62 31.34
C ALA A 156 6.36 30.07 31.69
N ASN A 157 6.71 30.88 30.67
CA ASN A 157 7.00 32.30 30.87
C ASN A 157 5.75 33.11 31.28
N GLU A 158 4.56 32.77 30.76
CA GLU A 158 3.30 33.40 31.16
C GLU A 158 2.90 33.05 32.61
N MET A 159 3.25 31.86 33.12
CA MET A 159 3.00 31.48 34.52
C MET A 159 3.99 32.10 35.52
N PHE A 160 5.26 32.32 35.15
CA PHE A 160 6.26 32.95 36.03
C PHE A 160 6.28 34.48 35.95
N GLY A 161 5.66 35.08 34.93
CA GLY A 161 5.62 36.53 34.74
C GLY A 161 4.62 37.30 35.60
N GLN A 162 3.75 36.63 36.38
CA GLN A 162 2.75 37.29 37.23
C GLN A 162 3.17 37.54 38.69
N GLU A 163 4.38 37.13 39.13
CA GLU A 163 4.81 37.33 40.53
C GLU A 163 5.63 38.61 40.79
N ASN A 164 5.83 39.49 39.81
CA ASN A 164 6.72 40.65 39.96
C ASN A 164 6.11 41.99 39.53
N GLU A 165 4.90 42.30 39.98
CA GLU A 165 4.41 43.68 40.03
C GLU A 165 3.83 44.02 41.40
N HIS A 166 4.71 44.24 42.37
CA HIS A 166 4.41 45.09 43.53
C HIS A 166 5.43 46.24 43.58
N PRO A 167 5.06 47.46 43.18
CA PRO A 167 5.92 48.62 43.36
C PRO A 167 5.94 48.98 44.84
N SER A 168 7.11 48.78 45.45
CA SER A 168 7.49 49.36 46.72
C SER A 168 7.54 50.89 46.57
N GLN A 169 6.58 51.60 47.16
CA GLN A 169 6.70 53.03 47.41
C GLN A 169 7.26 53.24 48.83
N GLY A 170 8.55 53.53 48.90
CA GLY A 170 9.14 54.28 49.99
C GLY A 170 8.99 55.78 49.74
N GLY A 171 8.76 56.55 50.80
CA GLY A 171 8.68 58.01 50.75
C GLY A 171 8.46 58.61 52.13
N ASP A 172 9.57 58.85 52.83
CA ASP A 172 9.68 59.55 54.11
C ASP A 172 9.09 60.97 54.11
N GLY A 173 8.70 61.43 55.31
CA GLY A 173 8.50 62.85 55.60
C GLY A 173 8.02 63.14 57.02
N PRO A 174 8.90 63.62 57.94
CA PRO A 174 8.53 64.04 59.29
C PRO A 174 8.27 65.56 59.35
N SER A 175 7.35 66.03 60.20
CA SER A 175 7.41 67.34 60.91
C SER A 175 6.15 67.72 61.70
N GLY A 176 6.38 68.22 62.92
CA GLY A 176 5.55 69.16 63.70
C GLY A 176 4.33 68.55 64.41
N GLY A 177 4.08 68.72 65.72
CA GLY A 177 4.46 69.80 66.64
C GLY A 177 3.19 70.57 67.07
N ASP A 178 3.04 70.77 68.38
CA ASP A 178 1.99 71.51 69.13
C ASP A 178 0.57 70.90 69.16
N GLY A 179 -0.16 70.87 70.28
CA GLY A 179 -0.10 71.61 71.55
C GLY A 179 -1.52 72.06 71.92
N SER A 180 -1.81 72.18 73.21
CA SER A 180 -3.10 72.54 73.88
C SER A 180 -4.03 71.35 74.19
N GLY A 181 -4.63 71.20 75.39
CA GLY A 181 -4.69 72.06 76.57
C GLY A 181 -6.12 72.19 77.08
N GLN A 182 -6.48 71.36 78.08
CA GLN A 182 -7.54 71.56 79.12
C GLN A 182 -9.02 71.73 78.70
N PRO A 183 -9.99 71.69 79.65
CA PRO A 183 -9.89 71.41 81.10
C PRO A 183 -10.48 70.07 81.55
#